data_AF-A0A960X7V1-F1
#
_entry.id   AF-A0A960X7V1-F1
#
_cell.length_a   1.000
_cell.length_b   1.000
_cell.length_c   1.000
_cell.angle_alpha   90.00
_cell.angle_beta   90.00
_cell.angle_gamma   90.00
#
_symmetry.space_group_name_H-M   'P 1'
#
loop_
_entity.id
_entity.type
_entity.pdbx_description
1 polymer ?
#
loop_
_entity_poly.entity_id
_entity_poly.type
_entity_poly.pdbx_seq_one_letter_code
_entity_poly.pdbx_strand_id
1 'polypeptide(L)'
;MNKREIDQFREHIQSTKSGLHHVPYTVNKGKIMVYKAIFLGLGLLFMVLGLWLYSSVINWHCPAIFENCENMKNFLIGFCYFIGFISIVYSLMMKPEQEIASLVVKKALNRAKKIHKKKMMQFSYERVVAGTYTYNQVSKYRAAYHDILDKVHLIETDAMLLIKRISISRVMKEEEKENLYNQAIEDLQHKLHSAVHEFYEEEDLD
;
A
#
# COMPACT_ATOMS: atom_id res chain seq x y z
N MET A 1 -7.92 -23.38 8.48
CA MET A 1 -6.72 -23.96 7.86
C MET A 1 -6.42 -25.25 8.58
N ASN A 2 -6.21 -26.34 7.85
CA ASN A 2 -5.93 -27.65 8.43
C ASN A 2 -4.45 -27.73 8.82
N LYS A 3 -4.09 -28.48 9.88
CA LYS A 3 -2.71 -28.52 10.40
C LYS A 3 -1.67 -28.87 9.31
N ARG A 4 -2.07 -29.74 8.39
CA ARG A 4 -1.28 -30.19 7.24
C ARG A 4 -0.92 -29.08 6.23
N GLU A 5 -1.81 -28.09 6.04
CA GLU A 5 -1.56 -26.95 5.14
C GLU A 5 -0.55 -25.97 5.76
N ILE A 6 -0.54 -25.85 7.09
CA ILE A 6 0.41 -25.01 7.84
C ILE A 6 1.81 -25.62 7.76
N ASP A 7 1.90 -26.94 7.88
CA ASP A 7 3.18 -27.65 7.83
C ASP A 7 3.80 -27.59 6.42
N GLN A 8 2.99 -27.78 5.38
CA GLN A 8 3.43 -27.60 3.98
C GLN A 8 3.87 -26.16 3.69
N PHE A 9 3.18 -25.17 4.26
CA PHE A 9 3.58 -23.77 4.14
C PHE A 9 4.93 -23.50 4.84
N ARG A 10 5.14 -24.03 6.06
CA ARG A 10 6.42 -23.91 6.78
C ARG A 10 7.59 -24.50 6.01
N GLU A 11 7.39 -25.67 5.39
CA GLU A 11 8.43 -26.40 4.67
C GLU A 11 8.85 -25.64 3.40
N HIS A 12 7.87 -25.10 2.65
CA HIS A 12 8.12 -24.26 1.48
C HIS A 12 8.83 -22.93 1.82
N ILE A 13 8.64 -22.41 3.03
CA ILE A 13 9.27 -21.17 3.50
C ILE A 13 10.71 -21.40 3.99
N GLN A 14 10.99 -22.53 4.62
CA GLN A 14 12.34 -22.84 5.11
C GLN A 14 13.35 -23.01 3.97
N SER A 15 12.92 -23.48 2.79
CA SER A 15 13.78 -23.61 1.61
C SER A 15 14.23 -22.28 1.00
N THR A 16 13.56 -21.16 1.29
CA THR A 16 13.74 -19.87 0.57
C THR A 16 14.57 -18.86 1.37
N LYS A 17 15.09 -19.23 2.55
CA LYS A 17 15.67 -18.35 3.58
C LYS A 17 17.06 -17.72 3.31
N SER A 18 17.58 -17.75 2.08
CA SER A 18 18.98 -17.40 1.79
C SER A 18 19.22 -15.97 1.26
N GLY A 19 18.39 -14.98 1.60
CA GLY A 19 18.51 -13.59 1.11
C GLY A 19 18.91 -12.56 2.18
N LEU A 20 19.98 -11.79 1.95
CA LEU A 20 20.55 -10.81 2.90
C LEU A 20 19.82 -9.43 2.94
N HIS A 21 18.64 -9.29 2.33
CA HIS A 21 17.96 -8.00 2.11
C HIS A 21 16.51 -7.94 2.61
N HIS A 22 16.20 -8.58 3.73
CA HIS A 22 14.83 -8.64 4.27
C HIS A 22 14.57 -7.62 5.38
N VAL A 23 13.51 -6.83 5.21
CA VAL A 23 12.98 -5.95 6.26
C VAL A 23 11.75 -6.61 6.87
N PRO A 24 11.78 -7.05 8.14
CA PRO A 24 10.68 -7.79 8.74
C PRO A 24 9.45 -6.90 8.97
N TYR A 25 8.27 -7.51 8.93
CA TYR A 25 6.97 -6.85 9.14
C TYR A 25 6.89 -6.19 10.53
N THR A 26 7.48 -6.80 11.56
CA THR A 26 7.55 -6.28 12.94
C THR A 26 8.07 -4.85 13.04
N VAL A 27 9.09 -4.47 12.26
CA VAL A 27 9.68 -3.13 12.28
C VAL A 27 8.75 -2.08 11.66
N ASN A 28 8.00 -2.46 10.63
CA ASN A 28 7.07 -1.54 9.95
C ASN A 28 5.70 -1.46 10.64
N LYS A 29 5.31 -2.51 11.38
CA LYS A 29 4.08 -2.56 12.18
C LYS A 29 4.02 -1.40 13.17
N GLY A 30 5.13 -1.11 13.88
CA GLY A 30 5.22 -0.01 14.81
C GLY A 30 4.95 1.36 14.17
N LYS A 31 5.50 1.61 12.98
CA LYS A 31 5.27 2.86 12.24
C LYS A 31 3.80 3.03 11.87
N ILE A 32 3.14 1.98 11.40
CA ILE A 32 1.73 2.04 11.03
C ILE A 32 0.83 2.21 12.25
N MET A 33 1.17 1.59 13.38
CA MET A 33 0.45 1.82 14.64
C MET A 33 0.57 3.28 15.10
N VAL A 34 1.71 3.92 14.91
CA VAL A 34 1.88 5.36 15.17
C VAL A 34 0.98 6.18 14.24
N TYR A 35 0.95 5.91 12.93
CA TYR A 35 0.02 6.58 12.02
C TYR A 35 -1.43 6.40 12.43
N LYS A 36 -1.82 5.17 12.81
CA LYS A 36 -3.16 4.87 13.31
C LYS A 36 -3.52 5.71 14.54
N ALA A 37 -2.60 5.85 15.49
CA ALA A 37 -2.77 6.68 16.68
C ALA A 37 -2.89 8.18 16.32
N ILE A 38 -2.09 8.67 15.38
CA ILE A 38 -2.16 10.06 14.90
C ILE A 38 -3.52 10.35 14.26
N PHE A 39 -4.00 9.49 13.37
CA PHE A 39 -5.31 9.65 12.73
C PHE A 39 -6.47 9.57 13.74
N LEU A 40 -6.35 8.70 14.75
CA LEU A 40 -7.35 8.64 15.82
C LEU A 40 -7.34 9.92 16.66
N GLY A 41 -6.15 10.41 17.03
CA GLY A 41 -5.98 11.66 17.76
C GLY A 41 -6.50 12.88 17.00
N LEU A 42 -6.20 12.98 15.71
CA LEU A 42 -6.76 14.02 14.82
C LEU A 42 -8.28 13.93 14.76
N GLY A 43 -8.82 12.71 14.63
CA GLY A 43 -10.27 12.49 14.60
C GLY A 43 -10.97 12.99 15.86
N LEU A 44 -10.43 12.64 17.03
CA LEU A 44 -10.93 13.11 18.32
C LEU A 44 -10.76 14.64 18.47
N LEU A 45 -9.64 15.19 18.02
CA LEU A 45 -9.38 16.64 18.07
C LEU A 45 -10.42 17.40 17.25
N PHE A 46 -10.73 16.96 16.03
CA PHE A 46 -11.76 17.58 15.20
C PHE A 46 -13.17 17.42 15.77
N MET A 47 -13.47 16.30 16.42
CA MET A 47 -14.73 16.12 17.16
C MET A 47 -14.84 17.09 18.34
N VAL A 48 -13.77 17.26 19.13
CA VAL A 48 -13.71 18.21 20.24
C VAL A 48 -13.80 19.65 19.75
N LEU A 49 -13.13 20.00 18.65
CA LEU A 49 -13.27 21.31 18.00
C LEU A 49 -14.70 21.55 17.52
N GLY A 50 -15.35 20.55 16.92
CA GLY A 50 -16.76 20.62 16.51
C GLY A 50 -17.69 20.86 17.71
N LEU A 51 -17.47 20.14 18.82
CA LEU A 51 -18.21 20.33 20.08
C LEU A 51 -17.95 21.72 20.67
N TRP A 52 -16.71 22.19 20.64
CA TRP A 52 -16.33 23.50 21.16
C TRP A 52 -16.93 24.64 20.33
N LEU A 53 -16.94 24.52 19.00
CA LEU A 53 -17.59 25.46 18.08
C LEU A 53 -19.11 25.45 18.25
N TYR A 54 -19.69 24.28 18.53
CA TYR A 54 -21.10 24.14 18.86
C TYR A 54 -21.46 24.82 20.19
N SER A 55 -20.67 24.57 21.25
CA SER A 55 -20.88 25.12 22.59
C SER A 55 -20.52 26.60 22.72
N SER A 56 -19.62 27.11 21.87
CA SER A 56 -19.27 28.53 21.80
C SER A 56 -20.39 29.31 21.11
N VAL A 57 -21.51 29.43 21.83
CA VAL A 57 -22.73 30.11 21.36
C VAL A 57 -22.60 31.65 21.42
N ILE A 58 -21.59 32.21 22.09
CA ILE A 58 -21.73 33.58 22.62
C ILE A 58 -21.13 34.74 21.79
N ASN A 59 -20.19 34.57 20.85
CA ASN A 59 -19.48 35.76 20.30
C ASN A 59 -19.34 35.88 18.78
N TRP A 60 -20.04 35.09 17.96
CA TRP A 60 -20.04 35.32 16.50
C TRP A 60 -21.12 36.35 16.13
N HIS A 61 -21.03 37.55 16.70
CA HIS A 61 -21.70 38.72 16.15
C HIS A 61 -20.81 39.25 15.03
N CYS A 62 -21.10 38.84 13.79
CA CYS A 62 -20.59 39.52 12.60
C CYS A 62 -21.55 40.68 12.29
N PRO A 63 -21.22 41.94 12.64
CA PRO A 63 -21.99 43.04 12.11
C PRO A 63 -21.66 43.16 10.61
N ALA A 64 -22.70 43.00 9.79
CA ALA A 64 -22.83 43.63 8.47
C ALA A 64 -22.13 43.05 7.22
N ILE A 65 -21.59 41.81 7.18
CA ILE A 65 -21.00 41.27 5.91
C ILE A 65 -21.59 39.92 5.45
N PHE A 66 -22.15 39.11 6.35
CA PHE A 66 -22.78 37.83 5.97
C PHE A 66 -24.16 37.71 6.63
N GLU A 67 -25.23 37.92 5.86
CA GLU A 67 -26.62 37.62 6.30
C GLU A 67 -26.83 36.14 6.69
N ASN A 68 -25.85 35.28 6.41
CA ASN A 68 -25.88 33.82 6.63
C ASN A 68 -24.78 33.32 7.58
N CYS A 69 -24.42 34.08 8.61
CA CYS A 69 -23.40 33.69 9.60
C CYS A 69 -23.71 32.33 10.27
N GLU A 70 -24.99 32.04 10.52
CA GLU A 70 -25.42 30.74 11.06
C GLU A 70 -25.15 29.58 10.10
N ASN A 71 -25.36 29.77 8.80
CA ASN A 71 -25.10 28.74 7.79
C ASN A 71 -23.60 28.44 7.68
N MET A 72 -22.75 29.47 7.75
CA MET A 72 -21.29 29.27 7.74
C MET A 72 -20.78 28.59 9.02
N LYS A 73 -21.37 28.93 10.18
CA LYS A 73 -21.09 28.26 11.46
C LYS A 73 -21.48 26.79 11.40
N ASN A 74 -22.71 26.49 10.95
CA ASN A 74 -23.20 25.12 10.81
C ASN A 74 -22.37 24.32 9.80
N PHE A 75 -21.96 24.95 8.70
CA PHE A 75 -21.05 24.35 7.73
C PHE A 75 -19.69 24.01 8.37
N LEU A 76 -19.08 24.92 9.12
CA LEU A 76 -17.78 24.69 9.77
C LEU A 76 -17.88 23.59 10.83
N ILE A 77 -18.93 23.58 11.65
CA ILE A 77 -19.20 22.53 12.64
C ILE A 77 -19.38 21.18 11.93
N GLY A 78 -20.21 21.13 10.89
CA GLY A 78 -20.44 19.94 10.08
C GLY A 78 -19.16 19.43 9.41
N PHE A 79 -18.33 20.33 8.90
CA PHE A 79 -17.04 20.01 8.30
C PHE A 79 -16.05 19.44 9.32
N CYS A 80 -15.97 19.99 10.53
CA CYS A 80 -15.17 19.44 11.62
C CYS A 80 -15.62 18.02 11.99
N TYR A 81 -16.92 17.79 12.16
CA TYR A 81 -17.44 16.45 12.44
C TYR A 81 -17.20 15.48 11.29
N PHE A 82 -17.33 15.93 10.05
CA PHE A 82 -17.09 15.12 8.86
C PHE A 82 -15.63 14.68 8.76
N ILE A 83 -14.67 15.60 8.90
CA ILE A 83 -13.24 15.27 8.94
C ILE A 83 -12.93 14.35 10.12
N GLY A 84 -13.47 14.66 11.30
CA GLY A 84 -13.28 13.86 12.50
C GLY A 84 -13.74 12.41 12.30
N PHE A 85 -14.94 12.24 11.73
CA PHE A 85 -15.51 10.94 11.40
C PHE A 85 -14.67 10.18 10.38
N ILE A 86 -14.28 10.81 9.27
CA ILE A 86 -13.43 10.18 8.24
C ILE A 86 -12.11 9.72 8.84
N SER A 87 -11.47 10.56 9.67
CA SER A 87 -10.18 10.24 10.29
C SER A 87 -10.29 9.03 11.24
N ILE A 88 -11.38 8.93 12.01
CA ILE A 88 -11.65 7.78 12.88
C ILE A 88 -11.93 6.52 12.05
N VAL A 89 -12.79 6.62 11.04
CA VAL A 89 -13.09 5.48 10.14
C VAL A 89 -11.81 4.97 9.49
N TYR A 90 -10.98 5.87 8.96
CA TYR A 90 -9.70 5.51 8.34
C TYR A 90 -8.76 4.81 9.34
N SER A 91 -8.61 5.36 10.56
CA SER A 91 -7.81 4.73 11.62
C SER A 91 -8.31 3.32 11.98
N LEU A 92 -9.63 3.12 12.07
CA LEU A 92 -10.22 1.82 12.39
C LEU A 92 -10.06 0.81 11.26
N MET A 93 -10.21 1.24 10.01
CA MET A 93 -10.03 0.39 8.83
C MET A 93 -8.56 0.05 8.54
N MET A 94 -7.62 0.86 9.05
CA MET A 94 -6.18 0.64 8.83
C MET A 94 -5.72 -0.67 9.48
N LYS A 95 -5.29 -1.60 8.62
CA LYS A 95 -4.75 -2.91 8.97
C LYS A 95 -3.25 -2.97 8.62
N PRO A 96 -2.36 -3.01 9.60
CA PRO A 96 -0.92 -2.90 9.37
C PRO A 96 -0.38 -3.98 8.42
N GLU A 97 -0.90 -5.20 8.51
CA GLU A 97 -0.52 -6.32 7.65
C GLU A 97 -0.83 -6.08 6.17
N GLN A 98 -1.99 -5.50 5.86
CA GLN A 98 -2.38 -5.20 4.48
C GLN A 98 -1.60 -4.01 3.93
N GLU A 99 -1.45 -2.95 4.72
CA GLU A 99 -0.71 -1.75 4.33
C GLU A 99 0.76 -2.05 4.02
N ILE A 100 1.41 -2.94 4.78
CA ILE A 100 2.80 -3.34 4.54
C ILE A 100 2.91 -4.12 3.22
N ALA A 101 1.99 -5.05 2.95
CA ALA A 101 1.97 -5.80 1.70
C ALA A 101 1.77 -4.85 0.49
N SER A 102 0.79 -3.95 0.57
CA SER A 102 0.55 -2.93 -0.47
C SER A 102 1.76 -2.05 -0.72
N LEU A 103 2.48 -1.68 0.35
CA LEU A 103 3.70 -0.87 0.23
C LEU A 103 4.82 -1.62 -0.48
N VAL A 104 4.99 -2.91 -0.22
CA VAL A 104 5.96 -3.77 -0.92
C VAL A 104 5.61 -3.88 -2.40
N VAL A 105 4.35 -4.16 -2.73
CA VAL A 105 3.85 -4.22 -4.13
C VAL A 105 4.09 -2.89 -4.84
N LYS A 106 3.71 -1.77 -4.21
CA LYS A 106 3.91 -0.43 -4.78
C LYS A 106 5.38 -0.11 -5.04
N LYS A 107 6.31 -0.59 -4.19
CA LYS A 107 7.75 -0.47 -4.44
C LYS A 107 8.19 -1.27 -5.66
N ALA A 108 7.70 -2.51 -5.82
CA ALA A 108 8.00 -3.34 -6.98
C ALA A 108 7.47 -2.72 -8.28
N LEU A 109 6.20 -2.28 -8.30
CA LEU A 109 5.60 -1.57 -9.43
C LEU A 109 6.37 -0.29 -9.80
N ASN A 110 6.78 0.49 -8.81
CA ASN A 110 7.58 1.68 -9.05
C ASN A 110 8.96 1.36 -9.64
N ARG A 111 9.57 0.22 -9.27
CA ARG A 111 10.82 -0.25 -9.88
C ARG A 111 10.59 -0.66 -11.33
N ALA A 112 9.59 -1.50 -11.61
CA ALA A 112 9.22 -1.90 -12.97
C ALA A 112 8.93 -0.67 -13.86
N LYS A 113 8.17 0.31 -13.35
CA LYS A 113 7.87 1.56 -14.06
C LYS A 113 9.13 2.39 -14.36
N LYS A 114 10.11 2.42 -13.45
CA LYS A 114 11.39 3.11 -13.68
C LYS A 114 12.21 2.41 -14.78
N ILE A 115 12.27 1.08 -14.76
CA ILE A 115 12.94 0.28 -15.79
C ILE A 115 12.29 0.56 -17.15
N HIS A 116 10.96 0.42 -17.24
CA HIS A 116 10.19 0.71 -18.44
C HIS A 116 10.43 2.13 -18.97
N LYS A 117 10.41 3.14 -18.09
CA LYS A 117 10.66 4.54 -18.49
C LYS A 117 12.08 4.72 -19.05
N LYS A 118 13.08 4.09 -18.43
CA LYS A 118 14.48 4.15 -18.88
C LYS A 118 14.63 3.54 -20.28
N LYS A 119 14.05 2.35 -20.50
CA LYS A 119 14.12 1.67 -21.81
C LYS A 119 13.33 2.40 -22.90
N MET A 120 12.15 2.93 -22.57
CA MET A 120 11.40 3.79 -23.49
C MET A 120 12.17 5.05 -23.91
N MET A 121 12.98 5.63 -23.00
CA MET A 121 13.88 6.72 -23.34
C MET A 121 15.00 6.28 -24.29
N GLN A 122 15.59 5.10 -24.08
CA GLN A 122 16.61 4.53 -24.98
C GLN A 122 16.05 4.32 -26.39
N PHE A 123 14.87 3.69 -26.52
CA PHE A 123 14.21 3.53 -27.81
C PHE A 123 13.90 4.86 -28.50
N SER A 124 13.51 5.89 -27.72
CA SER A 124 13.29 7.22 -28.28
C SER A 124 14.58 7.86 -28.77
N TYR A 125 15.71 7.63 -28.10
CA TYR A 125 17.02 8.15 -28.50
C TYR A 125 17.53 7.46 -29.78
N GLU A 126 17.49 6.12 -29.82
CA GLU A 126 17.88 5.32 -30.99
C GLU A 126 17.07 5.70 -32.22
N ARG A 127 15.76 5.95 -32.06
CA ARG A 127 14.89 6.43 -33.14
C ARG A 127 15.38 7.76 -33.72
N VAL A 128 15.84 8.69 -32.89
CA VAL A 128 16.25 10.03 -33.31
C VAL A 128 17.67 10.02 -33.90
N VAL A 129 18.59 9.25 -33.32
CA VAL A 129 20.02 9.30 -33.67
C VAL A 129 20.41 8.25 -34.71
N ALA A 130 19.96 7.00 -34.56
CA ALA A 130 20.43 5.91 -35.40
C ALA A 130 19.51 5.64 -36.61
N GLY A 131 18.27 6.14 -36.60
CA GLY A 131 17.27 5.87 -37.64
C GLY A 131 16.87 4.39 -37.75
N THR A 132 17.46 3.51 -36.94
CA THR A 132 17.14 2.09 -36.83
C THR A 132 16.00 1.94 -35.83
N TYR A 133 14.78 1.74 -36.32
CA TYR A 133 13.61 1.56 -35.47
C TYR A 133 12.71 0.47 -36.05
N THR A 134 12.42 -0.57 -35.27
CA THR A 134 11.31 -1.47 -35.58
C THR A 134 10.18 -1.21 -34.59
N TYR A 135 9.05 -0.71 -35.11
CA TYR A 135 7.79 -0.55 -34.35
C TYR A 135 7.42 -1.83 -33.58
N ASN A 136 7.77 -2.98 -34.14
CA ASN A 136 7.58 -4.29 -33.51
C ASN A 136 8.34 -4.46 -32.19
N GLN A 137 9.56 -3.92 -32.03
CA GLN A 137 10.33 -4.05 -30.78
C GLN A 137 9.67 -3.27 -29.62
N VAL A 138 9.24 -2.03 -29.86
CA VAL A 138 8.54 -1.23 -28.84
C VAL A 138 7.19 -1.83 -28.47
N SER A 139 6.47 -2.37 -29.46
CA SER A 139 5.20 -3.07 -29.22
C SER A 139 5.40 -4.32 -28.35
N LYS A 140 6.39 -5.16 -28.68
CA LYS A 140 6.77 -6.34 -27.89
C LYS A 140 7.17 -5.95 -26.46
N TYR A 141 7.99 -4.92 -26.30
CA TYR A 141 8.41 -4.45 -24.97
C TYR A 141 7.23 -3.93 -24.14
N ARG A 142 6.30 -3.21 -24.76
CA ARG A 142 5.08 -2.76 -24.09
C ARG A 142 4.21 -3.93 -23.66
N ALA A 143 4.09 -4.98 -24.49
CA ALA A 143 3.39 -6.20 -24.14
C ALA A 143 4.05 -6.90 -22.94
N ALA A 144 5.37 -7.11 -22.97
CA ALA A 144 6.12 -7.69 -21.85
C ALA A 144 5.93 -6.88 -20.54
N TYR A 145 5.96 -5.55 -20.62
CA TYR A 145 5.68 -4.70 -19.46
C TYR A 145 4.26 -4.89 -18.92
N HIS A 146 3.24 -5.03 -19.78
CA HIS A 146 1.87 -5.34 -19.35
C HIS A 146 1.78 -6.72 -18.70
N ASP A 147 2.44 -7.74 -19.26
CA ASP A 147 2.46 -9.09 -18.69
C ASP A 147 3.04 -9.08 -17.27
N ILE A 148 4.06 -8.26 -17.01
CA ILE A 148 4.64 -8.12 -15.67
C ILE A 148 3.74 -7.36 -14.71
N LEU A 149 3.02 -6.34 -15.18
CA LEU A 149 2.00 -5.69 -14.34
C LEU A 149 0.94 -6.70 -13.91
N ASP A 150 0.49 -7.55 -14.82
CA ASP A 150 -0.50 -8.60 -14.54
C ASP A 150 0.07 -9.67 -13.60
N LYS A 151 1.31 -10.14 -13.82
CA LYS A 151 2.02 -11.04 -12.88
C LYS A 151 2.11 -10.42 -11.48
N VAL A 152 2.49 -9.15 -11.37
CA VAL A 152 2.59 -8.44 -10.07
C VAL A 152 1.22 -8.34 -9.39
N HIS A 153 0.15 -8.07 -10.15
CA HIS A 153 -1.21 -7.99 -9.62
C HIS A 153 -1.73 -9.33 -9.11
N LEU A 154 -1.38 -10.42 -9.79
CA LEU A 154 -1.69 -11.78 -9.37
C LEU A 154 -0.98 -12.12 -8.05
N ILE A 155 0.32 -11.84 -7.97
CA ILE A 155 1.13 -12.03 -6.75
C ILE A 155 0.56 -11.21 -5.58
N GLU A 156 0.17 -9.95 -5.82
CA GLU A 156 -0.50 -9.11 -4.82
C GLU A 156 -1.80 -9.75 -4.31
N THR A 157 -2.65 -10.21 -5.23
CA THR A 157 -3.95 -10.80 -4.90
C THR A 157 -3.78 -12.03 -4.03
N ASP A 158 -2.87 -12.93 -4.39
CA ASP A 158 -2.57 -14.15 -3.63
C ASP A 158 -2.03 -13.84 -2.24
N ALA A 159 -1.10 -12.89 -2.14
CA ALA A 159 -0.55 -12.48 -0.85
C ALA A 159 -1.62 -11.82 0.05
N MET A 160 -2.50 -10.98 -0.51
CA MET A 160 -3.59 -10.36 0.23
C MET A 160 -4.60 -11.38 0.74
N LEU A 161 -4.94 -12.39 -0.07
CA LEU A 161 -5.80 -13.50 0.35
C LEU A 161 -5.16 -14.30 1.50
N LEU A 162 -3.85 -14.55 1.42
CA LEU A 162 -3.10 -15.26 2.45
C LEU A 162 -3.06 -14.47 3.77
N ILE A 163 -2.76 -13.17 3.71
CA ILE A 163 -2.78 -12.26 4.87
C ILE A 163 -4.18 -12.21 5.49
N LYS A 164 -5.22 -12.09 4.66
CA LYS A 164 -6.62 -12.10 5.13
C LYS A 164 -6.96 -13.41 5.84
N ARG A 165 -6.51 -14.55 5.29
CA ARG A 165 -6.71 -15.88 5.91
C ARG A 165 -6.01 -16.00 7.27
N ILE A 166 -4.79 -15.50 7.41
CA ILE A 166 -4.07 -15.45 8.69
C ILE A 166 -4.85 -14.60 9.70
N SER A 167 -5.35 -13.43 9.28
CA SER A 167 -6.07 -12.49 10.16
C SER A 167 -7.36 -13.06 10.74
N ILE A 168 -8.10 -13.86 9.97
CA ILE A 168 -9.40 -14.43 10.37
C ILE A 168 -9.22 -15.68 11.25
N SER A 169 -8.02 -16.29 11.27
CA SER A 169 -7.78 -17.51 12.02
C SER A 169 -7.92 -17.29 13.53
N ARG A 170 -8.88 -17.99 14.15
CA ARG A 170 -9.14 -17.95 15.60
C ARG A 170 -8.31 -18.94 16.42
N VAL A 171 -7.65 -19.89 15.76
CA VAL A 171 -6.96 -21.02 16.40
C VAL A 171 -5.51 -20.67 16.76
N MET A 172 -4.93 -19.67 16.10
CA MET A 172 -3.52 -19.33 16.23
C MET A 172 -3.29 -18.24 17.28
N LYS A 173 -2.20 -18.37 18.05
CA LYS A 173 -1.76 -17.32 18.98
C LYS A 173 -1.28 -16.10 18.20
N GLU A 174 -1.36 -14.91 18.81
CA GLU A 174 -0.94 -13.66 18.15
C GLU A 174 0.54 -13.66 17.73
N GLU A 175 1.42 -14.26 18.53
CA GLU A 175 2.84 -14.44 18.18
C GLU A 175 3.04 -15.32 16.94
N GLU A 176 2.24 -16.38 16.81
CA GLU A 176 2.27 -17.27 15.64
C GLU A 176 1.76 -16.55 14.39
N LYS A 177 0.70 -15.73 14.52
CA LYS A 177 0.20 -14.89 13.43
C LYS A 177 1.26 -13.89 12.98
N GLU A 178 1.95 -13.25 13.93
CA GLU A 178 3.01 -12.30 13.63
C GLU A 178 4.18 -12.94 12.86
N ASN A 179 4.57 -14.16 13.25
CA ASN A 179 5.56 -14.94 12.51
C ASN A 179 5.07 -15.29 11.10
N LEU A 180 3.81 -15.69 10.93
CA LEU A 180 3.22 -15.98 9.62
C LEU A 180 3.11 -14.72 8.75
N TYR A 181 2.84 -13.55 9.32
CA TYR A 181 2.85 -12.29 8.58
C TYR A 181 4.26 -11.92 8.12
N ASN A 182 5.27 -12.04 8.99
CA ASN A 182 6.66 -11.81 8.59
C ASN A 182 7.04 -12.69 7.38
N GLN A 183 6.68 -13.98 7.45
CA GLN A 183 6.96 -14.94 6.37
C GLN A 183 6.18 -14.63 5.09
N ALA A 184 4.89 -14.30 5.19
CA ALA A 184 4.08 -13.94 4.03
C ALA A 184 4.62 -12.70 3.30
N ILE A 185 5.07 -11.69 4.06
CA ILE A 185 5.66 -10.48 3.51
C ILE A 185 7.04 -10.77 2.88
N GLU A 186 7.82 -11.67 3.47
CA GLU A 186 9.10 -12.11 2.92
C GLU A 186 8.93 -12.86 1.59
N ASP A 187 8.00 -13.81 1.53
CA ASP A 187 7.64 -14.53 0.31
C ASP A 187 7.13 -13.58 -0.79
N LEU A 188 6.27 -12.62 -0.42
CA LEU A 188 5.80 -11.56 -1.33
C LEU A 188 6.98 -10.74 -1.88
N GLN A 189 7.91 -10.30 -1.02
CA GLN A 189 9.10 -9.56 -1.45
C GLN A 189 9.94 -10.38 -2.43
N HIS A 190 10.16 -11.66 -2.14
CA HIS A 190 10.94 -12.54 -2.98
C HIS A 190 10.29 -12.75 -4.36
N LYS A 191 9.01 -13.09 -4.40
CA LYS A 191 8.24 -13.27 -5.65
C LYS A 191 8.22 -12.02 -6.51
N LEU A 192 7.98 -10.86 -5.90
CA LEU A 192 8.00 -9.57 -6.62
C LEU A 192 9.41 -9.21 -7.10
N HIS A 193 10.43 -9.48 -6.29
CA HIS A 193 11.81 -9.22 -6.71
C HIS A 193 12.18 -10.09 -7.91
N SER A 194 11.85 -11.39 -7.86
CA SER A 194 12.07 -12.33 -8.96
C SER A 194 11.35 -11.90 -10.22
N ALA A 195 10.06 -11.54 -10.14
CA ALA A 195 9.27 -11.11 -11.31
C ALA A 195 9.82 -9.82 -11.95
N VAL A 196 10.26 -8.86 -11.13
CA VAL A 196 10.87 -7.62 -11.64
C VAL A 196 12.29 -7.85 -12.15
N HIS A 197 13.01 -8.83 -11.61
CA HIS A 197 14.36 -9.18 -12.06
C HIS A 197 14.34 -9.96 -13.37
N GLU A 198 13.43 -10.92 -13.53
CA GLU A 198 13.17 -11.63 -14.79
C GLU A 198 12.90 -10.65 -15.93
N PHE A 199 12.06 -9.62 -15.69
CA PHE A 199 11.84 -8.54 -16.65
C PHE A 199 13.11 -7.81 -17.07
N TYR A 200 14.00 -7.59 -16.10
CA TYR A 200 15.23 -6.86 -16.31
C TYR A 200 16.26 -7.72 -17.05
N GLU A 201 16.36 -9.02 -16.73
CA GLU A 201 17.31 -9.95 -17.37
C GLU A 201 16.88 -10.39 -18.77
N GLU A 202 15.58 -10.59 -19.01
CA GLU A 202 15.04 -10.75 -20.38
C GLU A 202 15.39 -9.55 -21.28
N GLU A 203 15.75 -8.41 -20.69
CA GLU A 203 16.14 -7.19 -21.38
C GLU A 203 17.65 -7.08 -21.69
N ASP A 204 18.52 -7.80 -20.96
CA ASP A 204 19.98 -7.79 -21.12
C ASP A 204 20.48 -8.92 -22.05
N LEU A 205 19.60 -9.84 -22.47
CA LEU A 205 19.92 -10.98 -23.33
C LEU A 205 19.59 -10.77 -24.83
N ASP A 206 18.94 -9.67 -25.19
CA ASP A 206 18.62 -9.24 -26.57
C ASP A 206 19.40 -7.97 -26.98
#